data_AF-A0AB38DX44-F1
#
_entry.id   AF-A0AB38DX44-F1
#
_cell.length_a   1.000
_cell.length_b   1.000
_cell.length_c   1.000
_cell.angle_alpha   90.00
_cell.angle_beta   90.00
_cell.angle_gamma   90.00
#
_symmetry.space_group_name_H-M   'P 1'
#
loop_
_entity.id
_entity.type
_entity.pdbx_description
1 polymer ?
#
loop_
_entity_poly.entity_id
_entity_poly.type
_entity_poly.pdbx_seq_one_letter_code
_entity_poly.pdbx_strand_id
1 'polypeptide(L)'
;MRQQLETLIKRPPSRNELVESIALRLRSDAERAPRQPELARQANCSERTLRRRLGAQQVGYRALRDAARYERAQDLLRNSQLTVAEVAQAVGYADARAFRRAFQRWSGRSPGQARGSR
;
A
#
# COMPACT_ATOMS: atom_id res chain seq x y z
N MET A 1 -7.67 -20.34 31.06
CA MET A 1 -6.94 -20.40 29.78
C MET A 1 -7.07 -19.06 29.03
N ARG A 2 -6.55 -17.97 29.60
CA ARG A 2 -6.63 -16.59 29.04
C ARG A 2 -5.31 -15.79 29.17
N GLN A 3 -4.25 -16.39 29.71
CA GLN A 3 -3.04 -15.68 30.15
C GLN A 3 -1.84 -15.71 29.17
N GLN A 4 -2.03 -16.10 27.90
CA GLN A 4 -0.91 -16.27 26.96
C GLN A 4 -0.79 -15.20 25.86
N LEU A 5 -1.66 -14.17 25.82
CA LEU A 5 -1.68 -13.20 24.71
C LEU A 5 -1.12 -11.80 25.03
N GLU A 6 -0.67 -11.53 26.26
CA GLU A 6 -0.26 -10.17 26.66
C GLU A 6 1.25 -9.91 26.61
N THR A 7 2.08 -10.95 26.41
CA THR A 7 3.55 -10.81 26.60
C THR A 7 4.32 -10.42 25.34
N LEU A 8 3.69 -10.27 24.17
CA LEU A 8 4.38 -9.97 22.90
C LEU A 8 4.35 -8.49 22.46
N ILE A 9 3.72 -7.60 23.22
CA ILE A 9 3.64 -6.16 22.88
C ILE A 9 4.44 -5.29 23.86
N LYS A 10 5.73 -5.60 24.07
CA LYS A 10 6.67 -4.70 24.79
C LYS A 10 8.04 -4.55 24.12
N ARG A 11 8.14 -4.82 22.82
CA ARG A 11 9.30 -4.39 22.03
C ARG A 11 8.81 -3.44 20.95
N PRO A 12 9.27 -2.16 20.91
CA PRO A 12 9.01 -1.33 19.75
C PRO A 12 9.54 -2.10 18.53
N PRO A 13 8.72 -2.27 17.47
CA PRO A 13 9.11 -3.11 16.34
C PRO A 13 10.46 -2.63 15.82
N SER A 14 11.33 -3.59 15.49
CA SER A 14 12.59 -3.26 14.84
C SER A 14 12.31 -2.42 13.58
N ARG A 15 13.28 -1.62 13.14
CA ARG A 15 13.07 -0.69 12.03
C ARG A 15 12.52 -1.39 10.78
N ASN A 16 12.88 -2.67 10.58
CA ASN A 16 12.41 -3.50 9.48
C ASN A 16 10.99 -4.04 9.69
N GLU A 17 10.66 -4.51 10.88
CA GLU A 17 9.30 -4.95 11.25
C GLU A 17 8.26 -3.83 11.09
N LEU A 18 8.65 -2.56 11.31
CA LEU A 18 7.75 -1.43 11.07
C LEU A 18 7.44 -1.24 9.58
N VAL A 19 8.45 -1.36 8.71
CA VAL A 19 8.24 -1.24 7.26
C VAL A 19 7.40 -2.40 6.76
N GLU A 20 7.70 -3.61 7.22
CA GLU A 20 7.01 -4.82 6.82
C GLU A 20 5.56 -4.84 7.32
N SER A 21 5.29 -4.44 8.57
CA SER A 21 3.93 -4.33 9.10
C SER A 21 3.10 -3.26 8.36
N ILE A 22 3.71 -2.13 8.01
CA ILE A 22 3.04 -1.07 7.22
C ILE A 22 2.77 -1.55 5.79
N ALA A 23 3.73 -2.23 5.16
CA ALA A 23 3.57 -2.78 3.82
C ALA A 23 2.48 -3.86 3.80
N LEU A 24 2.48 -4.77 4.78
CA LEU A 24 1.45 -5.79 4.94
C LEU A 24 0.07 -5.14 5.12
N ARG A 25 -0.03 -4.12 5.97
CA ARG A 25 -1.29 -3.37 6.18
C ARG A 25 -1.77 -2.71 4.89
N LEU A 26 -0.88 -2.04 4.16
CA LEU A 26 -1.19 -1.39 2.89
C LEU A 26 -1.68 -2.40 1.83
N ARG A 27 -1.14 -3.63 1.84
CA ARG A 27 -1.62 -4.72 1.00
C ARG A 27 -3.01 -5.22 1.43
N SER A 28 -3.23 -5.41 2.73
CA SER A 28 -4.51 -5.89 3.28
C SER A 28 -5.66 -4.87 3.15
N ASP A 29 -5.36 -3.57 3.22
CA ASP A 29 -6.33 -2.45 3.12
C ASP A 29 -6.15 -1.68 1.80
N ALA A 30 -5.70 -2.33 0.73
CA ALA A 30 -5.45 -1.69 -0.55
C ALA A 30 -6.69 -0.98 -1.13
N GLU A 31 -7.89 -1.49 -0.79
CA GLU A 31 -9.19 -0.93 -1.19
C GLU A 31 -9.48 0.43 -0.54
N ARG A 32 -9.06 0.61 0.72
CA ARG A 32 -9.26 1.87 1.45
C ARG A 32 -8.09 2.84 1.26
N ALA A 33 -6.94 2.32 0.81
CA ALA A 33 -5.71 3.05 0.55
C ALA A 33 -5.40 4.10 1.65
N PRO A 34 -5.22 3.64 2.91
CA PRO A 34 -5.20 4.52 4.07
C PRO A 34 -4.15 5.62 3.93
N ARG A 35 -4.57 6.85 4.25
CA ARG A 35 -3.74 8.04 4.13
C ARG A 35 -2.66 8.03 5.22
N GLN A 36 -1.60 8.80 5.00
CA GLN A 36 -0.44 8.90 5.90
C GLN A 36 -0.80 9.10 7.39
N PRO A 37 -1.82 9.92 7.75
CA PRO A 37 -2.21 10.11 9.14
C PRO A 37 -2.82 8.86 9.78
N GLU A 38 -3.55 8.05 9.01
CA GLU A 38 -4.21 6.84 9.49
C GLU A 38 -3.20 5.75 9.81
N LEU A 39 -2.20 5.57 8.95
CA LEU A 39 -1.13 4.61 9.19
C LEU A 39 -0.18 5.05 10.32
N ALA A 40 0.07 6.35 10.49
CA ALA A 40 0.83 6.87 11.63
C ALA A 40 0.12 6.57 12.95
N ARG A 41 -1.19 6.82 13.02
CA ARG A 41 -2.04 6.46 14.16
C ARG A 41 -2.01 4.95 14.43
N GLN A 42 -2.16 4.13 13.40
CA GLN A 42 -2.13 2.67 13.52
C GLN A 42 -0.75 2.11 13.90
N ALA A 43 0.32 2.78 13.50
CA ALA A 43 1.70 2.46 13.89
C ALA A 43 2.09 3.01 15.28
N ASN A 44 1.12 3.55 16.04
CA ASN A 44 1.31 4.19 17.34
C ASN A 44 2.46 5.22 17.34
N CYS A 45 2.60 6.00 16.26
CA CYS A 45 3.66 6.98 16.15
C CYS A 45 3.23 8.26 15.43
N SER A 46 3.93 9.36 15.70
CA SER A 46 3.71 10.61 14.95
C SER A 46 4.16 10.46 13.49
N GLU A 47 3.54 11.19 12.56
CA GLU A 47 3.96 11.23 11.15
C GLU A 47 5.44 11.59 10.98
N ARG A 48 5.98 12.45 11.85
CA ARG A 48 7.40 12.82 11.87
C ARG A 48 8.30 11.64 12.24
N THR A 49 7.90 10.86 13.25
CA THR A 49 8.62 9.63 13.65
C THR A 49 8.54 8.59 12.53
N LEU A 50 7.38 8.46 11.89
CA LEU A 50 7.18 7.56 10.76
C LEU A 50 8.07 7.94 9.57
N ARG A 51 8.02 9.21 9.14
CA ARG A 51 8.86 9.74 8.05
C ARG A 51 10.35 9.57 8.34
N ARG A 52 10.80 9.82 9.58
CA ARG A 52 12.19 9.61 9.99
C ARG A 52 12.60 8.13 9.91
N ARG A 53 11.76 7.21 10.39
CA ARG A 53 12.03 5.76 10.36
C ARG A 53 12.05 5.22 8.92
N LEU A 54 11.13 5.68 8.08
CA LEU A 54 11.04 5.36 6.66
C LEU A 54 12.21 5.93 5.84
N GLY A 55 12.52 7.21 6.01
CA GLY A 55 13.61 7.89 5.31
C GLY A 55 14.98 7.29 5.65
N ALA A 56 15.15 6.77 6.86
CA ALA A 56 16.38 6.10 7.26
C ALA A 56 16.48 4.64 6.75
N GLN A 57 15.47 4.16 6.01
CA GLN A 57 15.52 2.97 5.15
C GLN A 57 15.57 3.36 3.65
N GLN A 58 15.69 4.65 3.32
CA GLN A 58 15.51 5.20 1.96
C GLN A 58 14.15 4.88 1.32
N VAL A 59 13.19 4.40 2.10
CA VAL A 59 11.86 4.05 1.62
C VAL A 59 10.92 5.22 1.89
N GLY A 60 10.33 5.80 0.84
CA GLY A 60 9.32 6.83 0.99
C GLY A 60 7.94 6.25 1.30
N TYR A 61 7.17 6.89 2.19
CA TYR A 61 5.76 6.53 2.41
C TYR A 61 4.96 6.43 1.10
N ARG A 62 5.17 7.41 0.22
CA ARG A 62 4.54 7.43 -1.11
C ARG A 62 4.93 6.21 -1.94
N ALA A 63 6.18 5.76 -1.85
CA ALA A 63 6.67 4.59 -2.58
C ALA A 63 6.01 3.29 -2.07
N LEU A 64 5.89 3.11 -0.75
CA LEU A 64 5.20 1.94 -0.17
C LEU A 64 3.73 1.87 -0.58
N ARG A 65 3.03 3.01 -0.47
CA ARG A 65 1.62 3.09 -0.88
C ARG A 65 1.45 2.84 -2.37
N ASP A 66 2.32 3.43 -3.18
CA ASP A 66 2.33 3.24 -4.63
C ASP A 66 2.61 1.77 -5.00
N ALA A 67 3.53 1.09 -4.30
CA ALA A 67 3.83 -0.33 -4.49
C ALA A 67 2.63 -1.23 -4.15
N ALA A 68 1.98 -1.01 -3.00
CA ALA A 68 0.80 -1.78 -2.61
C ALA A 68 -0.38 -1.59 -3.58
N ARG A 69 -0.60 -0.34 -4.04
CA ARG A 69 -1.60 -0.04 -5.08
C ARG A 69 -1.27 -0.73 -6.40
N TYR A 70 0.01 -0.76 -6.77
CA TYR A 70 0.45 -1.40 -8.00
C TYR A 70 0.23 -2.91 -7.98
N GLU A 71 0.58 -3.59 -6.89
CA GLU A 71 0.35 -5.01 -6.68
C GLU A 71 -1.14 -5.36 -6.81
N ARG A 72 -2.00 -4.66 -6.06
CA ARG A 72 -3.47 -4.86 -6.15
C ARG A 72 -4.01 -4.55 -7.54
N ALA A 73 -3.54 -3.49 -8.18
CA ALA A 73 -3.97 -3.14 -9.53
C ALA A 73 -3.60 -4.22 -10.55
N GLN A 74 -2.41 -4.82 -10.44
CA GLN A 74 -2.01 -5.93 -11.30
C GLN A 74 -2.91 -7.14 -11.10
N ASP A 75 -3.21 -7.50 -9.85
CA ASP A 75 -4.10 -8.63 -9.56
C ASP A 75 -5.50 -8.41 -10.13
N LEU A 76 -6.07 -7.21 -9.95
CA LEU A 76 -7.38 -6.88 -10.52
C LEU A 76 -7.36 -6.87 -12.05
N LEU A 77 -6.32 -6.32 -12.68
CA LEU A 77 -6.21 -6.29 -14.14
C LEU A 77 -6.06 -7.68 -14.76
N ARG A 78 -5.45 -8.64 -14.05
CA ARG A 78 -5.22 -10.01 -14.53
C ARG A 78 -6.35 -10.97 -14.19
N ASN A 79 -6.91 -10.86 -12.99
CA ASN A 79 -7.78 -11.89 -12.41
C ASN A 79 -9.25 -11.45 -12.33
N SER A 80 -9.61 -10.26 -12.82
CA SER A 80 -10.99 -9.78 -12.84
C SER A 80 -11.39 -9.24 -14.21
N GLN A 81 -12.70 -9.09 -14.42
CA GLN A 81 -13.27 -8.45 -15.61
C GLN A 81 -13.53 -6.94 -15.42
N LEU A 82 -13.04 -6.36 -14.31
CA LEU A 82 -13.26 -4.95 -14.00
C LEU A 82 -12.71 -4.05 -15.11
N THR A 83 -13.45 -3.01 -15.43
CA THR A 83 -12.98 -1.92 -16.30
C THR A 83 -11.82 -1.18 -15.65
N VAL A 84 -11.03 -0.45 -16.45
CA VAL A 84 -9.90 0.35 -15.92
C VAL A 84 -10.38 1.41 -14.92
N ALA A 85 -11.61 1.90 -15.07
CA ALA A 85 -12.22 2.85 -14.14
C ALA A 85 -12.57 2.21 -12.80
N GLU A 86 -13.15 1.01 -12.80
CA GLU A 86 -13.44 0.26 -11.58
C GLU A 86 -12.16 -0.15 -10.83
N VAL A 87 -11.13 -0.58 -11.56
CA VAL A 87 -9.81 -0.85 -10.95
C VAL A 87 -9.23 0.42 -10.32
N ALA A 88 -9.40 1.59 -10.95
CA ALA A 88 -8.95 2.86 -10.38
C ALA A 88 -9.64 3.17 -9.04
N GLN A 89 -10.96 2.99 -8.96
CA GLN A 89 -11.70 3.17 -7.71
C GLN A 89 -11.24 2.17 -6.64
N ALA A 90 -11.11 0.89 -7.02
CA ALA A 90 -10.72 -0.20 -6.13
C ALA A 90 -9.29 -0.06 -5.55
N VAL A 91 -8.42 0.77 -6.16
CA VAL A 91 -7.08 1.07 -5.63
C VAL A 91 -6.95 2.50 -5.09
N GLY A 92 -8.08 3.19 -4.91
CA GLY A 92 -8.17 4.48 -4.24
C GLY A 92 -7.77 5.69 -5.11
N TYR A 93 -8.04 5.63 -6.41
CA TYR A 93 -7.99 6.78 -7.32
C TYR A 93 -9.39 7.33 -7.60
N ALA A 94 -9.50 8.66 -7.58
CA ALA A 94 -10.76 9.35 -7.86
C ALA A 94 -11.23 9.16 -9.30
N ASP A 95 -10.30 8.93 -10.24
CA ASP A 95 -10.63 8.74 -11.65
C ASP A 95 -9.61 7.84 -12.38
N ALA A 96 -10.03 7.30 -13.52
CA ALA A 96 -9.24 6.40 -14.35
C ALA A 96 -8.00 7.08 -14.96
N ARG A 97 -8.02 8.40 -15.18
CA ARG A 97 -6.91 9.14 -15.80
C ARG A 97 -5.75 9.28 -14.83
N ALA A 98 -6.04 9.61 -13.57
CA ALA A 98 -5.07 9.66 -12.49
C ALA A 98 -4.44 8.28 -12.25
N PHE A 99 -5.26 7.22 -12.25
CA PHE A 99 -4.77 5.85 -12.16
C PHE A 99 -3.87 5.47 -13.33
N ARG A 100 -4.29 5.70 -14.59
CA ARG A 100 -3.47 5.39 -15.78
C ARG A 100 -2.09 6.02 -15.73
N ARG A 101 -2.00 7.31 -15.37
CA ARG A 101 -0.70 8.01 -15.23
C ARG A 101 0.15 7.39 -14.13
N ALA A 102 -0.46 7.06 -13.00
CA ALA A 102 0.26 6.43 -11.89
C ALA A 102 0.76 5.02 -12.26
N PHE A 103 -0.11 4.19 -12.82
CA PHE A 103 0.19 2.83 -13.24
C PHE A 103 1.29 2.81 -14.31
N GLN A 104 1.26 3.72 -15.28
CA GLN A 104 2.31 3.82 -16.30
C GLN A 104 3.64 4.29 -15.71
N ARG A 105 3.63 5.22 -14.76
CA ARG A 105 4.83 5.63 -14.03
C ARG A 105 5.46 4.48 -13.24
N TRP A 106 4.66 3.57 -12.69
CA TRP A 106 5.14 2.44 -11.90
C TRP A 106 5.58 1.24 -12.74
N SER A 107 4.83 0.94 -13.81
CA SER A 107 4.98 -0.30 -14.59
C SER A 107 5.64 -0.13 -15.96
N GLY A 108 5.82 1.11 -16.41
CA GLY A 108 6.27 1.42 -17.77
C GLY A 108 5.22 1.19 -18.87
N ARG A 109 4.07 0.58 -18.55
CA ARG A 109 3.01 0.23 -19.52
C ARG A 109 1.64 0.74 -19.09
N SER A 110 0.70 0.83 -20.02
CA SER A 110 -0.68 1.20 -19.69
C SER A 110 -1.44 0.03 -19.02
N PRO A 111 -2.48 0.31 -18.22
CA PRO A 111 -3.34 -0.73 -17.65
C PRO A 111 -3.97 -1.66 -18.71
N GLY A 112 -4.31 -1.10 -19.89
CA GLY A 112 -4.86 -1.89 -21.00
C GLY A 112 -3.85 -2.89 -21.57
N GLN A 113 -2.59 -2.47 -21.74
CA GLN A 113 -1.50 -3.37 -22.14
C GLN A 113 -1.24 -4.45 -21.08
N ALA A 114 -1.30 -4.11 -19.80
CA ALA A 114 -1.14 -5.09 -18.72
C ALA A 114 -2.26 -6.16 -18.68
N ARG A 115 -3.45 -5.84 -19.19
CA ARG A 115 -4.58 -6.78 -19.33
C ARG A 115 -4.47 -7.67 -20.58
N GLY A 116 -3.98 -7.11 -21.69
CA GLY A 116 -3.87 -7.80 -22.98
C GLY A 116 -2.62 -8.67 -23.15
N SER A 117 -1.66 -8.62 -22.22
CA SER A 117 -0.55 -9.59 -22.18
C SER A 117 -1.06 -10.95 -21.70
N ARG A 118 -1.67 -11.72 -22.60
CA ARG A 118 -1.88 -13.16 -22.49
C ARG A 118 -0.95 -13.88 -23.45
#